data_AF-A0A6G3MF36-F1
#
_entry.id   AF-A0A6G3MF36-F1
#
_cell.length_a   1.000
_cell.length_b   1.000
_cell.length_c   1.000
_cell.angle_alpha   90.00
_cell.angle_beta   90.00
_cell.angle_gamma   90.00
#
_symmetry.space_group_name_H-M   'P 1'
#
loop_
_entity.id
_entity.type
_entity.pdbx_description
1 polymer ?
#
loop_
_entity_poly.entity_id
_entity_poly.type
_entity_poly.pdbx_seq_one_letter_code
_entity_poly.pdbx_strand_id
1 'polypeptide(L)'
;MIELKKCMTFGVNLKEHCKTFNVSLPIPLTILVKYLTDDELIKREGIFRLSATKTNLALIKEHLEKTGRIDFDACPLVVATLIKQYIRKLSGFIETSLFDAFRKVAAKPSSEFNEAAKELVDTLDENTKTLLIYLAHFIKYISLYYESNKMDLKNLSIVFGPTIFSCDDPSALDSQEILNYFIASFCEAIEEIYPNDNLFNEQSFNTYDEDRKDSIPEERSGLYVFEEIIENQEKDQ
;
A
#
# COMPACT_ATOMS: atom_id res chain seq x y z
N MET A 1 17.18 14.11 10.80
CA MET A 1 17.40 12.82 11.52
C MET A 1 16.21 12.41 12.40
N ILE A 2 15.73 13.23 13.36
CA ILE A 2 14.58 12.88 14.20
C ILE A 2 13.27 12.81 13.41
N GLU A 3 13.04 13.75 12.48
CA GLU A 3 11.85 13.76 11.62
C GLU A 3 11.82 12.59 10.65
N LEU A 4 12.96 12.26 10.02
CA LEU A 4 13.07 11.08 9.15
C LEU A 4 12.71 9.78 9.91
N LYS A 5 13.22 9.61 11.13
CA LYS A 5 12.87 8.44 11.94
C LYS A 5 11.36 8.40 12.24
N LYS A 6 10.75 9.55 12.55
CA LYS A 6 9.30 9.65 12.80
C LYS A 6 8.48 9.36 11.56
N CYS A 7 8.86 9.86 10.38
CA CYS A 7 8.13 9.62 9.14
C CYS A 7 8.31 8.19 8.61
N MET A 8 9.40 7.50 8.98
CA MET A 8 9.63 6.12 8.53
C MET A 8 9.09 5.04 9.47
N THR A 9 8.48 5.42 10.59
CA THR A 9 8.06 4.49 11.66
C THR A 9 6.85 3.64 11.26
N PHE A 10 6.94 2.34 11.50
CA PHE A 10 5.80 1.42 11.39
C PHE A 10 4.90 1.49 12.63
N GLY A 11 3.59 1.30 12.44
CA GLY A 11 2.63 1.25 13.54
C GLY A 11 2.12 2.61 14.02
N VAL A 12 2.17 3.61 13.15
CA VAL A 12 1.62 4.95 13.39
C VAL A 12 0.10 4.98 13.14
N ASN A 13 -0.54 6.06 13.54
CA ASN A 13 -1.91 6.36 13.11
C ASN A 13 -1.89 7.00 11.72
N LEU A 14 -2.72 6.50 10.79
CA LEU A 14 -2.80 6.99 9.42
C LEU A 14 -3.06 8.50 9.37
N LYS A 15 -4.10 8.96 10.06
CA LYS A 15 -4.55 10.36 10.02
C LYS A 15 -3.52 11.29 10.64
N GLU A 16 -2.95 10.88 11.77
CA GLU A 16 -1.89 11.63 12.44
C GLU A 16 -0.63 11.74 11.58
N HIS A 17 -0.21 10.63 10.95
CA HIS A 17 0.95 10.60 10.06
C HIS A 17 0.74 11.52 8.86
N CYS A 18 -0.37 11.34 8.15
CA CYS A 18 -0.72 12.15 6.99
C CYS A 18 -0.80 13.64 7.32
N LYS A 19 -1.42 14.00 8.46
CA LYS A 19 -1.46 15.37 8.95
C LYS A 19 -0.09 15.92 9.32
N THR A 20 0.74 15.14 10.01
CA THR A 20 2.07 15.58 10.49
C THR A 20 3.01 15.88 9.33
N PHE A 21 2.97 15.07 8.28
CA PHE A 21 3.87 15.21 7.12
C PHE A 21 3.20 15.89 5.91
N ASN A 22 1.95 16.36 6.06
CA ASN A 22 1.16 16.98 5.01
C ASN A 22 1.12 16.14 3.71
N VAL A 23 0.87 14.83 3.87
CA VAL A 23 0.77 13.86 2.78
C VAL A 23 -0.59 13.18 2.80
N SER A 24 -1.07 12.71 1.65
CA SER A 24 -2.34 11.96 1.56
C SER A 24 -2.19 10.49 1.95
N LEU A 25 -1.01 9.91 1.68
CA LEU A 25 -0.65 8.52 1.91
C LEU A 25 0.59 8.39 2.82
N PRO A 26 0.71 7.31 3.62
CA PRO A 26 1.88 7.14 4.45
C PRO A 26 3.15 6.85 3.65
N ILE A 27 4.20 7.60 3.97
CA ILE A 27 5.47 7.62 3.23
C ILE A 27 6.14 6.22 3.13
N PRO A 28 6.24 5.42 4.20
CA PRO A 28 6.91 4.11 4.09
C PRO A 28 6.18 3.19 3.13
N LEU A 29 4.85 3.27 3.10
CA LEU A 29 4.03 2.45 2.24
C LEU A 29 4.21 2.84 0.77
N THR A 30 4.23 4.13 0.46
CA THR A 30 4.42 4.60 -0.93
C THR A 30 5.80 4.22 -1.46
N ILE A 31 6.86 4.32 -0.65
CA ILE A 31 8.21 3.87 -1.03
C ILE A 31 8.23 2.37 -1.32
N LEU A 32 7.66 1.55 -0.44
CA LEU A 32 7.65 0.09 -0.61
C LEU A 32 6.81 -0.35 -1.82
N VAL A 33 5.68 0.32 -2.07
CA VAL A 33 4.83 0.04 -3.24
C VAL A 33 5.55 0.46 -4.52
N LYS A 34 6.13 1.66 -4.56
CA LYS A 34 6.93 2.14 -5.70
C LYS A 34 8.07 1.17 -6.04
N TYR A 35 8.74 0.64 -5.02
CA TYR A 35 9.78 -0.37 -5.23
C TYR A 35 9.25 -1.60 -5.95
N LEU A 36 8.10 -2.13 -5.51
CA LEU A 36 7.53 -3.35 -6.08
C LEU A 36 6.81 -3.14 -7.40
N THR A 37 6.48 -1.91 -7.80
CA THR A 37 5.83 -1.65 -9.09
C THR A 37 6.79 -1.78 -10.28
N ASP A 38 8.09 -1.96 -10.04
CA ASP A 38 9.02 -2.39 -11.08
C ASP A 38 8.56 -3.72 -11.71
N ASP A 39 8.51 -3.75 -13.04
CA ASP A 39 8.00 -4.87 -13.85
C ASP A 39 8.68 -6.21 -13.57
N GLU A 40 9.98 -6.22 -13.27
CA GLU A 40 10.71 -7.46 -13.01
C GLU A 40 10.49 -7.94 -11.57
N LEU A 41 10.40 -7.02 -10.62
CA LEU A 41 10.16 -7.34 -9.22
C LEU A 41 8.74 -7.88 -8.99
N ILE A 42 7.73 -7.30 -9.66
CA ILE A 42 6.32 -7.71 -9.52
C ILE A 42 6.01 -9.08 -10.11
N LYS A 43 6.81 -9.54 -11.08
CA LYS A 43 6.71 -10.87 -11.72
C LYS A 43 7.12 -12.02 -10.81
N ARG A 44 7.71 -11.75 -9.64
CA ARG A 44 8.15 -12.78 -8.70
C ARG A 44 7.00 -13.73 -8.33
N GLU A 45 7.15 -15.02 -8.64
CA GLU A 45 6.12 -16.03 -8.36
C GLU A 45 5.68 -16.04 -6.88
N GLY A 46 4.39 -16.01 -6.63
CA GLY A 46 3.81 -16.04 -5.29
C GLY A 46 4.13 -14.79 -4.45
N ILE A 47 4.42 -13.65 -5.08
CA ILE A 47 4.52 -12.35 -4.41
C ILE A 47 3.30 -12.12 -3.50
N PHE A 48 3.50 -11.53 -2.32
CA PHE A 48 2.52 -11.42 -1.23
C PHE A 48 2.05 -12.73 -0.57
N ARG A 49 2.02 -13.87 -1.27
CA ARG A 49 1.68 -15.18 -0.67
C ARG A 49 2.86 -15.79 0.10
N LEU A 50 4.04 -15.82 -0.52
CA LEU A 50 5.24 -16.39 0.08
C LEU A 50 5.84 -15.45 1.13
N SER A 51 6.43 -16.03 2.17
CA SER A 51 7.10 -15.28 3.23
C SER A 51 8.61 -15.27 3.00
N ALA A 52 9.23 -14.12 3.23
CA ALA A 52 10.68 -14.00 3.26
C ALA A 52 11.27 -14.46 4.60
N THR A 53 12.60 -14.59 4.66
CA THR A 53 13.31 -14.91 5.90
C THR A 53 13.21 -13.76 6.90
N LYS A 54 13.04 -14.09 8.20
CA LYS A 54 12.90 -13.09 9.28
C LYS A 54 14.12 -12.16 9.40
N THR A 55 15.32 -12.66 9.12
CA THR A 55 16.57 -11.90 9.20
C THR A 55 16.61 -10.78 8.16
N ASN A 56 16.33 -11.08 6.89
CA ASN A 56 16.35 -10.08 5.82
C ASN A 56 15.25 -9.04 6.02
N LEU A 57 14.11 -9.45 6.57
CA LEU A 57 13.01 -8.56 6.90
C LEU A 57 13.39 -7.48 7.92
N ALA A 58 14.07 -7.88 9.00
CA ALA A 58 14.51 -6.94 10.03
C ALA A 58 15.55 -5.95 9.49
N LEU A 59 16.49 -6.43 8.69
CA LEU A 59 17.55 -5.61 8.09
C LEU A 59 16.98 -4.55 7.14
N ILE A 60 16.12 -4.94 6.19
CA ILE A 60 15.53 -4.01 5.22
C ILE A 60 14.60 -3.02 5.91
N LYS A 61 13.82 -3.46 6.91
CA LYS A 61 12.99 -2.57 7.73
C LYS A 61 13.82 -1.52 8.48
N GLU A 62 14.89 -1.95 9.14
CA GLU A 62 15.78 -1.06 9.90
C GLU A 62 16.48 -0.06 8.98
N HIS A 63 16.92 -0.53 7.80
CA HIS A 63 17.50 0.35 6.78
C HIS A 63 16.49 1.41 6.36
N LEU A 64 15.28 1.02 5.96
CA LEU A 64 14.20 1.94 5.58
C LEU A 64 13.89 2.94 6.70
N GLU A 65 13.75 2.47 7.95
CA GLU A 65 13.46 3.33 9.12
C GLU A 65 14.58 4.34 9.43
N LYS A 66 15.83 4.04 9.04
CA LYS A 66 16.99 4.92 9.26
C LYS A 66 17.26 5.86 8.10
N THR A 67 17.13 5.38 6.87
CA THR A 67 17.59 6.10 5.67
C THR A 67 16.44 6.67 4.85
N GLY A 68 15.22 6.16 5.02
CA GLY A 68 14.10 6.46 4.13
C GLY A 68 14.29 5.90 2.72
N ARG A 69 15.17 4.91 2.55
CA ARG A 69 15.54 4.33 1.25
C ARG A 69 15.36 2.82 1.26
N ILE A 70 15.30 2.26 0.07
CA ILE A 70 15.34 0.82 -0.17
C ILE A 70 16.30 0.54 -1.32
N ASP A 71 17.16 -0.46 -1.14
CA ASP A 71 18.16 -0.87 -2.13
C ASP A 71 17.50 -1.73 -3.23
N PHE A 72 17.85 -1.56 -4.51
CA PHE A 72 17.34 -2.36 -5.65
C PHE A 72 17.63 -3.86 -5.56
N ASP A 73 18.55 -4.28 -4.70
CA ASP A 73 18.83 -5.70 -4.45
C ASP A 73 17.90 -6.31 -3.38
N ALA A 74 16.97 -5.53 -2.83
CA ALA A 74 16.03 -6.03 -1.83
C ALA A 74 15.11 -7.08 -2.46
N CYS A 75 15.09 -8.27 -1.86
CA CYS A 75 14.25 -9.37 -2.31
C CYS A 75 12.77 -8.94 -2.34
N PRO A 76 12.04 -9.09 -3.48
CA PRO A 76 10.65 -8.68 -3.60
C PRO A 76 9.73 -9.27 -2.53
N LEU A 77 9.99 -10.51 -2.11
CA LEU A 77 9.22 -11.17 -1.05
C LEU A 77 9.38 -10.49 0.32
N VAL A 78 10.54 -9.89 0.59
CA VAL A 78 10.78 -9.12 1.82
C VAL A 78 9.94 -7.86 1.78
N VAL A 79 10.00 -7.11 0.67
CA VAL A 79 9.25 -5.85 0.49
C VAL A 79 7.74 -6.09 0.56
N ALA A 80 7.24 -7.14 -0.10
CA ALA A 80 5.83 -7.53 -0.03
C ALA A 80 5.41 -7.89 1.41
N THR A 81 6.31 -8.52 2.18
CA THR A 81 6.07 -8.80 3.60
C THR A 81 6.02 -7.52 4.43
N LEU A 82 6.91 -6.55 4.15
CA LEU A 82 6.91 -5.25 4.83
C LEU A 82 5.63 -4.45 4.55
N ILE A 83 5.16 -4.42 3.30
CA ILE A 83 3.87 -3.78 2.95
C ILE A 83 2.73 -4.35 3.79
N LYS A 84 2.61 -5.69 3.84
CA LYS A 84 1.59 -6.35 4.66
C LYS A 84 1.72 -5.99 6.14
N GLN A 85 2.95 -5.99 6.67
CA GLN A 85 3.19 -5.62 8.07
C GLN A 85 2.89 -4.15 8.36
N TYR A 86 3.15 -3.26 7.40
CA TYR A 86 2.86 -1.84 7.54
C TYR A 86 1.35 -1.64 7.65
N ILE A 87 0.59 -2.16 6.69
CA ILE A 87 -0.88 -2.02 6.65
C ILE A 87 -1.51 -2.63 7.91
N ARG A 88 -1.11 -3.85 8.31
CA ARG A 88 -1.65 -4.51 9.52
C ARG A 88 -1.40 -3.74 10.82
N LYS A 89 -0.32 -2.95 10.90
CA LYS A 89 0.02 -2.17 12.09
C LYS A 89 -0.53 -0.74 12.04
N LEU A 90 -1.04 -0.31 10.89
CA LEU A 90 -1.50 1.05 10.68
C LEU A 90 -2.82 1.28 11.41
N SER A 91 -2.77 2.05 12.50
CA SER A 91 -3.98 2.38 13.25
C SER A 91 -4.79 3.47 12.53
N GLY A 92 -6.11 3.46 12.70
CA GLY A 92 -7.00 4.47 12.10
C GLY A 92 -7.18 4.35 10.58
N PHE A 93 -6.87 3.18 9.98
CA PHE A 93 -7.21 2.87 8.59
C PHE A 93 -8.64 2.29 8.50
N ILE A 94 -8.81 0.97 8.51
CA ILE A 94 -10.15 0.36 8.57
C ILE A 94 -10.42 -0.19 9.97
N GLU A 95 -11.26 0.52 10.72
CA GLU A 95 -11.63 0.13 12.08
C GLU A 95 -12.68 -1.01 12.07
N THR A 96 -12.67 -1.85 13.11
CA THR A 96 -13.58 -3.00 13.24
C THR A 96 -15.06 -2.60 13.24
N SER A 97 -15.36 -1.37 13.67
CA SER A 97 -16.70 -0.76 13.61
C SER A 97 -17.27 -0.64 12.19
N LEU A 98 -16.42 -0.59 11.16
CA LEU A 98 -16.82 -0.47 9.76
C LEU A 98 -17.05 -1.83 9.08
N PHE A 99 -16.59 -2.93 9.68
CA PHE A 99 -16.53 -4.23 9.00
C PHE A 99 -17.91 -4.72 8.55
N ASP A 100 -18.95 -4.48 9.37
CA ASP A 100 -20.32 -4.87 9.02
C ASP A 100 -20.87 -4.06 7.84
N ALA A 101 -20.45 -2.81 7.67
CA ALA A 101 -20.84 -2.02 6.51
C ALA A 101 -20.24 -2.60 5.22
N PHE A 102 -18.94 -2.94 5.26
CA PHE A 102 -18.26 -3.62 4.15
C PHE A 102 -18.89 -4.98 3.82
N ARG A 103 -19.23 -5.80 4.83
CA ARG A 103 -19.90 -7.09 4.62
C ARG A 103 -21.27 -6.93 3.96
N LYS A 104 -22.06 -5.92 4.37
CA LYS A 104 -23.37 -5.64 3.77
C LYS A 104 -23.23 -5.27 2.30
N VAL A 105 -22.25 -4.44 1.94
CA VAL A 105 -21.96 -4.11 0.54
C VAL A 105 -21.49 -5.34 -0.22
N ALA A 106 -20.60 -6.15 0.34
CA ALA A 106 -20.10 -7.37 -0.28
C ALA A 106 -21.20 -8.40 -0.58
N ALA A 107 -22.27 -8.42 0.21
CA ALA A 107 -23.43 -9.31 0.02
C ALA A 107 -24.45 -8.76 -0.99
N LYS A 108 -24.24 -7.56 -1.56
CA LYS A 108 -25.12 -6.99 -2.57
C LYS A 108 -25.02 -7.77 -3.89
N PRO A 109 -26.10 -7.81 -4.70
CA PRO A 109 -26.04 -8.30 -6.07
C PRO A 109 -24.99 -7.54 -6.88
N SER A 110 -24.35 -8.21 -7.84
CA SER A 110 -23.30 -7.60 -8.68
C SER A 110 -23.75 -6.33 -9.40
N SER A 111 -25.04 -6.21 -9.74
CA SER A 111 -25.62 -5.00 -10.37
C SER A 111 -25.70 -3.79 -9.45
N GLU A 112 -25.68 -3.98 -8.13
CA GLU A 112 -25.75 -2.91 -7.11
C GLU A 112 -24.39 -2.68 -6.43
N PHE A 113 -23.43 -3.60 -6.60
CA PHE A 113 -22.17 -3.59 -5.86
C PHE A 113 -21.37 -2.30 -6.07
N ASN A 114 -21.15 -1.88 -7.33
CA ASN A 114 -20.31 -0.72 -7.64
C ASN A 114 -20.84 0.57 -7.00
N GLU A 115 -22.15 0.82 -7.09
CA GLU A 115 -22.80 1.98 -6.49
C GLU A 115 -22.71 1.93 -4.96
N ALA A 116 -23.08 0.80 -4.34
CA ALA A 116 -23.04 0.64 -2.89
C ALA A 116 -21.61 0.71 -2.32
N ALA A 117 -20.62 0.17 -3.04
CA ALA A 117 -19.21 0.27 -2.67
C ALA A 117 -18.72 1.71 -2.75
N LYS A 118 -19.10 2.44 -3.80
CA LYS A 118 -18.79 3.86 -3.93
C LYS A 118 -19.36 4.67 -2.76
N GLU A 119 -20.65 4.52 -2.48
CA GLU A 119 -21.32 5.23 -1.40
C GLU A 119 -20.66 4.96 -0.05
N LEU A 120 -20.36 3.71 0.26
CA LEU A 120 -19.67 3.36 1.50
C LEU A 120 -18.27 3.99 1.57
N VAL A 121 -17.46 3.83 0.53
CA VAL A 121 -16.08 4.33 0.52
C VAL A 121 -16.03 5.86 0.57
N ASP A 122 -16.99 6.55 -0.05
CA ASP A 122 -17.15 8.01 0.00
C ASP A 122 -17.56 8.53 1.40
N THR A 123 -18.08 7.68 2.28
CA THR A 123 -18.39 8.06 3.68
C THR A 123 -17.18 8.01 4.61
N LEU A 124 -16.08 7.39 4.17
CA LEU A 124 -14.86 7.29 4.96
C LEU A 124 -14.15 8.65 5.01
N ASP A 125 -13.27 8.85 6.00
CA ASP A 125 -12.41 10.03 5.99
C ASP A 125 -11.44 10.00 4.80
N GLU A 126 -11.01 11.18 4.36
CA GLU A 126 -10.21 11.34 3.13
C GLU A 126 -8.95 10.48 3.12
N ASN A 127 -8.22 10.35 4.24
CA ASN A 127 -7.00 9.53 4.28
C ASN A 127 -7.31 8.04 4.16
N THR A 128 -8.34 7.55 4.86
CA THR A 128 -8.80 6.16 4.77
C THR A 128 -9.32 5.82 3.38
N LYS A 129 -10.16 6.67 2.81
CA LYS A 129 -10.65 6.54 1.42
C LYS A 129 -9.50 6.48 0.43
N THR A 130 -8.60 7.46 0.49
CA THR A 130 -7.44 7.57 -0.41
C THR A 130 -6.58 6.32 -0.33
N LEU A 131 -6.26 5.83 0.88
CA LEU A 131 -5.46 4.64 1.05
C LEU A 131 -6.17 3.37 0.54
N LEU A 132 -7.48 3.23 0.74
CA LEU A 132 -8.22 2.07 0.25
C LEU A 132 -8.26 2.02 -1.29
N ILE A 133 -8.50 3.16 -1.96
CA ILE A 133 -8.47 3.26 -3.43
C ILE A 133 -7.06 2.97 -3.95
N TYR A 134 -6.03 3.58 -3.33
CA TYR A 134 -4.63 3.33 -3.68
C TYR A 134 -4.24 1.85 -3.59
N LEU A 135 -4.65 1.17 -2.51
CA LEU A 135 -4.41 -0.26 -2.34
C LEU A 135 -5.20 -1.11 -3.35
N ALA A 136 -6.43 -0.71 -3.69
CA ALA A 136 -7.23 -1.43 -4.69
C ALA A 136 -6.57 -1.40 -6.08
N HIS A 137 -6.08 -0.23 -6.50
CA HIS A 137 -5.28 -0.11 -7.72
C HIS A 137 -4.00 -0.92 -7.66
N PHE A 138 -3.27 -0.89 -6.54
CA PHE A 138 -2.05 -1.70 -6.39
C PHE A 138 -2.33 -3.20 -6.50
N ILE A 139 -3.39 -3.67 -5.85
CA ILE A 139 -3.80 -5.08 -5.89
C ILE A 139 -4.22 -5.47 -7.32
N LYS A 140 -4.98 -4.62 -8.01
CA LYS A 140 -5.32 -4.82 -9.43
C LYS A 140 -4.05 -4.86 -10.29
N TYR A 141 -3.11 -3.93 -10.12
CA TYR A 141 -1.85 -3.90 -10.84
C TYR A 141 -1.07 -5.22 -10.69
N ILE A 142 -0.90 -5.74 -9.46
CA ILE A 142 -0.24 -7.04 -9.24
C ILE A 142 -0.93 -8.15 -10.03
N SER A 143 -2.26 -8.16 -10.08
CA SER A 143 -3.04 -9.20 -10.76
C SER A 143 -2.86 -9.20 -12.28
N LEU A 144 -2.47 -8.07 -12.89
CA LEU A 144 -2.18 -7.99 -14.33
C LEU A 144 -0.97 -8.83 -14.73
N TYR A 145 -0.06 -9.12 -13.78
CA TYR A 145 1.14 -9.94 -13.99
C TYR A 145 0.92 -11.42 -13.63
N TYR A 146 -0.35 -11.87 -13.55
CA TYR A 146 -0.73 -13.23 -13.16
C TYR A 146 0.04 -14.33 -13.91
N GLU A 147 0.31 -14.16 -15.21
CA GLU A 147 1.04 -15.15 -16.00
C GLU A 147 2.44 -15.44 -15.45
N SER A 148 3.08 -14.47 -14.80
CA SER A 148 4.39 -14.66 -14.16
C SER A 148 4.24 -14.93 -12.66
N ASN A 149 3.52 -14.06 -11.95
CA ASN A 149 3.51 -14.09 -10.48
C ASN A 149 2.51 -15.09 -9.88
N LYS A 150 1.56 -15.61 -10.67
CA LYS A 150 0.52 -16.58 -10.28
C LYS A 150 -0.46 -16.08 -9.20
N MET A 151 -0.61 -14.77 -9.06
CA MET A 151 -1.45 -14.11 -8.05
C MET A 151 -2.59 -13.34 -8.73
N ASP A 152 -3.75 -13.97 -8.88
CA ASP A 152 -4.98 -13.31 -9.35
C ASP A 152 -5.67 -12.55 -8.20
N LEU A 153 -6.73 -11.79 -8.51
CA LEU A 153 -7.46 -11.04 -7.48
C LEU A 153 -8.05 -11.92 -6.38
N LYS A 154 -8.43 -13.16 -6.70
CA LYS A 154 -8.95 -14.12 -5.71
C LYS A 154 -7.85 -14.52 -4.72
N ASN A 155 -6.66 -14.86 -5.19
CA ASN A 155 -5.53 -15.22 -4.34
C ASN A 155 -5.03 -14.01 -3.55
N LEU A 156 -4.99 -12.83 -4.18
CA LEU A 156 -4.59 -11.60 -3.53
C LEU A 156 -5.59 -11.18 -2.44
N SER A 157 -6.89 -11.34 -2.65
CA SER A 157 -7.89 -10.95 -1.65
C SER A 157 -7.86 -11.82 -0.39
N ILE A 158 -7.48 -13.09 -0.50
CA ILE A 158 -7.22 -13.96 0.67
C ILE A 158 -6.05 -13.43 1.50
N VAL A 159 -5.06 -12.80 0.86
CA VAL A 159 -3.91 -12.20 1.55
C VAL A 159 -4.23 -10.80 2.08
N PHE A 160 -4.84 -9.96 1.25
CA PHE A 160 -5.08 -8.55 1.55
C PHE A 160 -6.33 -8.31 2.39
N GLY A 161 -7.34 -9.18 2.33
CA GLY A 161 -8.53 -9.09 3.16
C GLY A 161 -8.21 -9.05 4.66
N PRO A 162 -7.51 -10.05 5.25
CA PRO A 162 -7.09 -9.97 6.66
C PRO A 162 -5.96 -8.95 6.92
N THR A 163 -5.29 -8.46 5.86
CA THR A 163 -4.28 -7.40 5.99
C THR A 163 -4.95 -6.03 6.20
N ILE A 164 -5.99 -5.73 5.42
CA ILE A 164 -6.76 -4.48 5.45
C ILE A 164 -7.79 -4.51 6.59
N PHE A 165 -8.56 -5.58 6.68
CA PHE A 165 -9.53 -5.82 7.75
C PHE A 165 -8.91 -6.61 8.89
N SER A 166 -7.87 -6.03 9.50
CA SER A 166 -7.17 -6.68 10.60
C SER A 166 -8.10 -6.84 11.81
N CYS A 167 -8.50 -8.09 12.09
CA CYS A 167 -9.17 -8.48 13.33
C CYS A 167 -8.28 -9.46 14.09
N ASP A 168 -8.02 -9.20 15.36
CA ASP A 168 -7.31 -10.14 16.24
C ASP A 168 -8.24 -11.23 16.82
N ASP A 169 -9.55 -11.21 16.48
CA ASP A 169 -10.52 -12.20 16.93
C ASP A 169 -10.53 -13.46 16.02
N PRO A 170 -10.05 -14.62 16.51
CA PRO A 170 -10.01 -15.86 15.75
C PRO A 170 -11.38 -16.46 15.43
N SER A 171 -12.47 -15.98 16.06
CA SER A 171 -13.83 -16.48 15.84
C SER A 171 -14.51 -15.88 14.61
N ALA A 172 -13.92 -14.85 13.99
CA ALA A 172 -14.48 -14.13 12.86
C ALA A 172 -14.14 -14.73 11.47
N LEU A 173 -13.71 -15.99 11.40
CA LEU A 173 -13.19 -16.62 10.16
C LEU A 173 -14.24 -16.65 9.02
N ASP A 174 -15.47 -17.11 9.29
CA ASP A 174 -16.54 -17.13 8.27
C ASP A 174 -16.91 -15.71 7.81
N SER A 175 -16.75 -14.74 8.72
CA SER A 175 -16.99 -13.32 8.43
C SER A 175 -15.85 -12.67 7.63
N GLN A 176 -14.69 -13.31 7.52
CA GLN A 176 -13.53 -12.82 6.78
C GLN A 176 -13.64 -13.13 5.29
N GLU A 177 -14.26 -14.26 4.89
CA GLU A 177 -14.44 -14.60 3.47
C GLU A 177 -15.24 -13.53 2.71
N ILE A 178 -16.27 -12.97 3.35
CA ILE A 178 -17.09 -11.88 2.81
C ILE A 178 -16.25 -10.61 2.59
N LEU A 179 -15.34 -10.29 3.53
CA LEU A 179 -14.44 -9.14 3.40
C LEU A 179 -13.36 -9.37 2.33
N ASN A 180 -12.89 -10.61 2.17
CA ASN A 180 -12.01 -10.98 1.07
C ASN A 180 -12.73 -10.83 -0.27
N TYR A 181 -14.01 -11.22 -0.35
CA TYR A 181 -14.84 -11.02 -1.54
C TYR A 181 -15.01 -9.52 -1.85
N PHE A 182 -15.26 -8.68 -0.83
CA PHE A 182 -15.28 -7.23 -1.01
C PHE A 182 -14.01 -6.71 -1.67
N ILE A 183 -12.82 -7.09 -1.16
CA ILE A 183 -11.54 -6.66 -1.75
C ILE A 183 -11.43 -7.10 -3.20
N ALA A 184 -11.72 -8.36 -3.52
CA ALA A 184 -11.62 -8.86 -4.89
C ALA A 184 -12.53 -8.07 -5.85
N SER A 185 -13.81 -7.92 -5.51
CA SER A 185 -14.78 -7.21 -6.34
C SER A 185 -14.48 -5.71 -6.43
N PHE A 186 -14.04 -5.07 -5.34
CA PHE A 186 -13.67 -3.66 -5.33
C PHE A 186 -12.42 -3.39 -6.17
N CYS A 187 -11.40 -4.25 -6.11
CA CYS A 187 -10.22 -4.14 -6.97
C CYS A 187 -10.58 -4.39 -8.44
N GLU A 188 -11.46 -5.36 -8.73
CA GLU A 188 -11.88 -5.66 -10.10
C GLU A 188 -12.58 -4.45 -10.75
N ALA A 189 -13.46 -3.79 -9.99
CA ALA A 189 -14.28 -2.67 -10.45
C ALA A 189 -13.67 -1.27 -10.16
N ILE A 190 -12.41 -1.18 -9.72
CA ILE A 190 -11.84 0.07 -9.19
C ILE A 190 -11.89 1.22 -10.21
N GLU A 191 -11.57 0.93 -11.47
CA GLU A 191 -11.59 1.88 -12.58
C GLU A 191 -13.03 2.27 -12.98
N GLU A 192 -14.03 1.41 -12.75
CA GLU A 192 -15.43 1.74 -13.01
C GLU A 192 -16.01 2.63 -11.89
N ILE A 193 -15.63 2.36 -10.64
CA ILE A 193 -16.08 3.10 -9.46
C ILE A 193 -15.41 4.49 -9.40
N TYR A 194 -14.13 4.58 -9.77
CA TYR A 194 -13.31 5.80 -9.74
C TYR A 194 -12.53 6.02 -11.06
N PRO A 195 -13.20 6.26 -12.20
CA PRO A 195 -12.56 6.30 -13.53
C PRO A 195 -11.57 7.46 -13.76
N ASN A 196 -11.57 8.46 -12.89
CA ASN A 196 -10.76 9.67 -13.04
C ASN A 196 -9.86 9.94 -11.82
N ASP A 197 -9.74 8.98 -10.89
CA ASP A 197 -8.74 9.13 -9.85
C ASP A 197 -7.34 8.93 -10.43
N ASN A 198 -6.39 9.72 -9.95
CA ASN A 198 -4.99 9.69 -10.41
C ASN A 198 -4.09 9.21 -9.26
N LEU A 199 -4.59 8.33 -8.39
CA LEU A 199 -3.88 7.93 -7.18
C LEU A 199 -2.79 6.88 -7.44
N PHE A 200 -2.90 6.13 -8.54
CA PHE A 200 -2.00 5.02 -8.88
C PHE A 200 -1.53 5.09 -10.35
N ASN A 201 -0.72 6.08 -10.67
CA ASN A 201 -0.02 6.27 -11.94
C ASN A 201 1.47 6.61 -11.73
N GLU A 202 2.28 6.57 -12.79
CA GLU A 202 3.72 6.91 -12.78
C GLU A 202 4.05 8.24 -12.08
N GLN A 203 3.15 9.23 -12.15
CA GLN A 203 3.32 10.55 -11.52
C GLN A 203 3.08 10.52 -10.01
N SER A 204 2.15 9.68 -9.51
CA SER A 204 1.97 9.40 -8.07
C SER A 204 3.21 8.79 -7.42
N PHE A 205 4.12 8.23 -8.23
CA PHE A 205 5.40 7.71 -7.79
C PHE A 205 6.55 8.71 -7.99
N ASN A 206 6.39 9.77 -8.77
CA ASN A 206 7.45 10.75 -9.04
C ASN A 206 7.51 11.83 -7.95
N THR A 207 8.30 11.53 -6.92
CA THR A 207 9.09 12.55 -6.19
C THR A 207 10.57 12.46 -6.60
N TYR A 208 10.83 12.12 -7.86
CA TYR A 208 12.17 11.97 -8.43
C TYR A 208 12.30 13.00 -9.54
N ASP A 209 12.96 14.09 -9.21
CA ASP A 209 13.43 15.06 -10.18
C ASP A 209 14.59 14.44 -10.98
N GLU A 210 14.34 14.07 -12.25
CA GLU A 210 15.37 13.54 -13.16
C GLU A 210 16.48 14.56 -13.47
N ASP A 211 16.28 15.84 -13.15
CA ASP A 211 17.22 16.93 -13.45
C ASP A 211 18.43 16.98 -12.50
N ARG A 212 18.51 16.12 -11.47
CA ARG A 212 19.66 16.04 -10.54
C ARG A 212 20.62 14.86 -10.77
N LYS A 213 20.78 14.37 -12.01
CA LYS A 213 21.83 13.37 -12.35
C LYS A 213 23.26 13.82 -11.98
N ASP A 214 23.52 15.13 -11.92
CA ASP A 214 24.87 15.66 -11.80
C ASP A 214 25.47 15.65 -10.37
N SER A 215 24.76 15.13 -9.37
CA SER A 215 25.23 15.14 -7.96
C SER A 215 25.41 13.77 -7.31
N ILE A 216 25.10 12.68 -8.03
CA ILE A 216 25.25 11.31 -7.49
C ILE A 216 26.41 10.63 -8.23
N PRO A 217 27.49 10.22 -7.53
CA PRO A 217 28.56 9.42 -8.16
C PRO A 217 27.97 8.18 -8.84
N GLU A 218 28.38 7.92 -10.08
CA GLU A 218 27.85 6.90 -11.02
C GLU A 218 27.81 5.44 -10.51
N GLU A 219 28.18 5.16 -9.25
CA GLU A 219 28.09 3.84 -8.64
C GLU A 219 26.75 3.55 -7.92
N ARG A 220 25.78 4.47 -7.96
CA ARG A 220 24.50 4.35 -7.23
C ARG A 220 23.25 4.39 -8.12
N SER A 221 23.21 3.62 -9.20
CA SER A 221 22.00 3.37 -9.99
C SER A 221 20.99 2.45 -9.25
N GLY A 222 20.88 2.65 -7.93
CA GLY A 222 20.70 1.63 -6.89
C GLY A 222 19.55 1.85 -5.91
N LEU A 223 19.05 3.08 -5.77
CA LEU A 223 18.25 3.46 -4.61
C LEU A 223 17.00 4.25 -4.98
N TYR A 224 15.88 3.89 -4.33
CA TYR A 224 14.73 4.78 -4.21
C TYR A 224 14.97 5.76 -3.03
N VAL A 225 14.90 7.06 -3.31
CA VAL A 225 15.17 8.19 -2.43
C VAL A 225 13.92 9.07 -2.25
N PHE A 226 13.70 9.55 -1.03
CA PHE A 226 12.53 10.35 -0.59
C PHE A 226 12.84 11.87 -0.46
N GLU A 227 13.84 12.40 -1.20
CA GLU A 227 14.48 13.69 -0.87
C GLU A 227 13.58 14.95 -0.97
N GLU A 228 12.46 14.93 -1.69
CA GLU A 228 11.71 16.16 -1.98
C GLU A 228 10.76 16.69 -0.88
N ILE A 229 10.38 15.89 0.13
CA ILE A 229 9.38 16.37 1.12
C ILE A 229 10.01 17.24 2.23
N ILE A 230 11.32 17.15 2.46
CA ILE A 230 12.00 17.95 3.50
C ILE A 230 12.65 19.22 2.92
N GLU A 231 13.21 19.20 1.70
CA GLU A 231 13.93 20.36 1.14
C GLU A 231 13.01 21.56 0.80
N ASN A 232 11.73 21.31 0.50
CA ASN A 232 10.77 22.40 0.22
C ASN A 232 10.25 23.10 1.49
N GLN A 233 10.68 22.71 2.69
CA GLN A 233 10.23 23.32 3.95
C GLN A 233 11.29 24.17 4.67
N GLU A 234 12.54 24.16 4.21
CA GLU A 234 13.57 25.10 4.71
C GLU A 234 13.65 26.40 3.90
N LYS A 235 12.90 26.54 2.80
CA LYS A 235 12.89 27.75 1.95
C LYS A 235 11.74 28.74 2.21
N ASP A 236 10.76 28.35 3.02
CA ASP A 236 9.60 29.20 3.38
C ASP A 236 9.56 29.58 4.88
N GLN A 237 10.72 29.59 5.56
CA GLN A 237 10.89 30.21 6.89
C GLN A 237 11.74 31.48 6.84
#